data_AF-A0A1U7LN18-F1
#
_entry.id   AF-A0A1U7LN18-F1
#
_cell.length_a   1.000
_cell.length_b   1.000
_cell.length_c   1.000
_cell.angle_alpha   90.00
_cell.angle_beta   90.00
_cell.angle_gamma   90.00
#
_symmetry.space_group_name_H-M   'P 1'
#
loop_
_entity.id
_entity.type
_entity.pdbx_description
1 polymer ?
#
loop_
_entity_poly.entity_id
_entity_poly.type
_entity_poly.pdbx_seq_one_letter_code
_entity_poly.pdbx_strand_id
1 'polypeptide(L)'
;MDLPSHTIIDYHRAENPSVTTIFYDTTSEKSVTIAKGEVEKSFVGIDRSNNRLLLVKDEDDLDDEITLRMSLLWKFPRVTISTTLQDSYIYIMKHWVVDYILKNEKISSIKEDLLPQLVKMQYQSILLRKEGIEQLMTKDKNDFFELNDVKTLQKPKVKVNVFTVPKDKTCLRANNISAYSELNRLSGIQGCS
;
A
#
# COMPACT_ATOMS: atom_id res chain seq x y z
N MET A 1 20.77 -4.77 -7.57
CA MET A 1 20.18 -6.12 -7.65
C MET A 1 18.67 -5.95 -7.60
N ASP A 2 17.97 -6.45 -8.60
CA ASP A 2 16.51 -6.28 -8.69
C ASP A 2 15.77 -7.04 -7.58
N LEU A 3 14.58 -6.56 -7.24
CA LEU A 3 13.71 -7.23 -6.27
C LEU A 3 13.10 -8.49 -6.90
N PRO A 4 13.38 -9.70 -6.36
CA PRO A 4 12.76 -10.91 -6.86
C PRO A 4 11.24 -10.89 -6.59
N SER A 5 10.45 -11.23 -7.60
CA SER A 5 8.98 -11.17 -7.52
C SER A 5 8.40 -12.10 -6.45
N HIS A 6 9.01 -13.27 -6.24
CA HIS A 6 8.53 -14.25 -5.25
C HIS A 6 8.54 -13.71 -3.82
N THR A 7 9.51 -12.84 -3.47
CA THR A 7 9.64 -12.30 -2.11
C THR A 7 8.37 -11.56 -1.66
N ILE A 8 7.72 -10.84 -2.57
CA ILE A 8 6.50 -10.08 -2.30
C ILE A 8 5.31 -11.04 -2.11
N ILE A 9 5.23 -12.07 -2.96
CA ILE A 9 4.16 -13.07 -2.89
C ILE A 9 4.26 -13.86 -1.59
N ASP A 10 5.48 -14.26 -1.21
CA ASP A 10 5.74 -14.98 0.04
C ASP A 10 5.41 -14.11 1.26
N TYR A 11 5.74 -12.83 1.21
CA TYR A 11 5.35 -11.86 2.24
C TYR A 11 3.83 -11.75 2.37
N HIS A 12 3.10 -11.64 1.25
CA HIS A 12 1.63 -11.62 1.28
C HIS A 12 1.06 -12.94 1.83
N ARG A 13 1.64 -14.09 1.47
CA ARG A 13 1.20 -15.40 1.96
C ARG A 13 1.44 -15.56 3.46
N ALA A 14 2.58 -15.12 3.97
CA ALA A 14 2.94 -15.24 5.39
C ALA A 14 2.07 -14.36 6.29
N GLU A 15 1.89 -13.08 5.93
CA GLU A 15 1.11 -12.13 6.75
C GLU A 15 -0.41 -12.25 6.55
N ASN A 16 -0.82 -12.87 5.44
CA ASN A 16 -2.19 -13.08 5.02
C ASN A 16 -3.07 -11.80 5.09
N PRO A 17 -2.60 -10.64 4.58
CA PRO A 17 -3.36 -9.40 4.65
C PRO A 17 -4.52 -9.39 3.64
N SER A 18 -5.34 -8.35 3.69
CA SER A 18 -6.41 -8.12 2.73
C SER A 18 -5.87 -7.59 1.40
N VAL A 19 -4.94 -6.63 1.51
CA VAL A 19 -4.21 -6.04 0.40
C VAL A 19 -2.77 -5.82 0.85
N THR A 20 -1.82 -6.12 -0.02
CA THR A 20 -0.41 -5.70 0.08
C THR A 20 -0.11 -4.74 -1.04
N THR A 21 0.44 -3.58 -0.69
CA THR A 21 0.97 -2.59 -1.63
C THR A 21 2.47 -2.44 -1.44
N ILE A 22 3.19 -2.11 -2.52
CA ILE A 22 4.64 -1.97 -2.49
C ILE A 22 5.01 -0.51 -2.67
N PHE A 23 5.85 -0.03 -1.75
CA PHE A 23 6.42 1.31 -1.78
C PHE A 23 7.94 1.21 -1.88
N TYR A 24 8.54 2.08 -2.68
CA TYR A 24 9.98 2.23 -2.76
C TYR A 24 10.39 3.61 -2.29
N ASP A 25 11.63 3.70 -1.80
CA ASP A 25 12.18 4.95 -1.28
C ASP A 25 12.92 5.69 -2.40
N THR A 26 12.49 6.92 -2.70
CA THR A 26 13.17 7.81 -3.67
C THR A 26 14.32 8.60 -3.03
N THR A 27 14.60 8.43 -1.72
CA THR A 27 15.68 9.20 -1.08
C THR A 27 17.09 8.84 -1.57
N SER A 28 17.29 7.73 -2.29
CA SER A 28 18.63 7.20 -2.54
C SER A 28 19.50 8.03 -3.47
N GLU A 29 19.00 8.89 -4.35
CA GLU A 29 19.88 9.64 -5.27
C GLU A 29 19.43 11.08 -5.54
N LYS A 30 19.39 11.91 -4.49
CA LYS A 30 19.44 13.38 -4.66
C LYS A 30 20.81 13.79 -5.22
N SER A 31 20.98 13.67 -6.52
CA SER A 31 21.94 14.51 -7.24
C SER A 31 21.40 14.80 -8.62
N VAL A 32 21.59 16.06 -9.00
CA VAL A 32 21.26 16.66 -10.29
C VAL A 32 19.88 17.31 -10.33
N THR A 33 19.92 18.59 -9.93
CA THR A 33 19.11 19.70 -10.43
C THR A 33 18.97 19.66 -11.95
N ILE A 34 18.08 18.82 -12.49
CA ILE A 34 17.55 19.01 -13.84
C ILE A 34 16.04 18.80 -13.78
N ALA A 35 15.37 19.84 -14.29
CA ALA A 35 13.94 19.99 -14.57
C ALA A 35 13.04 20.45 -13.41
N LYS A 36 12.51 21.66 -13.60
CA LYS A 36 11.19 22.11 -13.15
C LYS A 36 10.11 21.11 -13.60
N GLY A 37 10.05 19.95 -12.97
CA GLY A 37 8.90 19.07 -12.99
C GLY A 37 8.43 18.95 -11.56
N GLU A 38 7.17 19.30 -11.31
CA GLU A 38 6.52 19.01 -10.03
C GLU A 38 6.63 17.50 -9.79
N VAL A 39 7.53 17.10 -8.89
CA VAL A 39 7.55 15.73 -8.39
C VAL A 39 6.33 15.63 -7.49
N GLU A 40 5.31 14.91 -7.95
CA GLU A 40 4.11 14.57 -7.16
C GLU A 40 4.57 14.06 -5.78
N LYS A 41 4.44 14.88 -4.73
CA LYS A 41 4.82 14.45 -3.39
C LYS A 41 3.65 13.68 -2.80
N SER A 42 3.87 12.42 -2.47
CA SER A 42 2.89 11.61 -1.77
C SER A 42 3.24 11.50 -0.28
N PHE A 43 2.26 11.71 0.58
CA PHE A 43 2.35 11.50 2.03
C PHE A 43 1.89 10.09 2.37
N VAL A 44 2.83 9.27 2.84
CA VAL A 44 2.58 7.87 3.19
C VAL A 44 2.79 7.66 4.68
N GLY A 45 1.72 7.30 5.40
CA GLY A 45 1.76 6.95 6.82
C GLY A 45 1.79 5.44 6.99
N ILE A 46 2.85 4.95 7.64
CA ILE A 46 3.04 3.52 7.92
C ILE A 46 3.26 3.26 9.41
N ASP A 47 2.82 2.10 9.88
CA ASP A 47 3.24 1.54 11.16
C ASP A 47 4.36 0.52 10.90
N ARG A 48 5.60 0.89 11.24
CA ARG A 48 6.79 0.06 11.04
C ARG A 48 6.81 -1.22 11.89
N SER A 49 6.01 -1.29 12.96
CA SER A 49 5.99 -2.48 13.81
C SER A 49 5.21 -3.63 13.18
N ASN A 50 4.14 -3.31 12.46
CA ASN A 50 3.25 -4.29 11.83
C ASN A 50 3.25 -4.20 10.30
N ASN A 51 4.11 -3.36 9.72
CA ASN A 51 4.15 -3.04 8.29
C ASN A 51 2.76 -2.72 7.71
N ARG A 52 1.99 -1.91 8.44
CA ARG A 52 0.62 -1.53 8.05
C ARG A 52 0.60 -0.17 7.42
N LEU A 53 -0.19 -0.05 6.36
CA LEU A 53 -0.50 1.22 5.74
C LEU A 53 -1.61 1.90 6.52
N LEU A 54 -1.41 3.16 6.92
CA LEU A 54 -2.34 3.93 7.76
C LEU A 54 -2.80 5.23 7.11
N LEU A 55 -2.04 5.76 6.16
CA LEU A 55 -2.38 6.95 5.38
C LEU A 55 -1.71 6.87 4.01
N VAL A 56 -2.45 7.22 2.96
CA VAL A 56 -1.93 7.54 1.63
C VAL A 56 -2.70 8.75 1.17
N LYS A 57 -1.99 9.82 0.82
CA LYS A 57 -2.54 11.03 0.21
C LYS A 57 -1.49 11.68 -0.67
N ASP A 58 -1.90 12.20 -1.81
CA ASP A 58 -1.03 13.02 -2.64
C ASP A 58 -1.11 14.48 -2.21
N GLU A 59 -0.08 15.27 -2.53
CA GLU A 59 0.00 16.71 -2.21
C GLU A 59 -1.16 17.48 -2.87
N ASP A 60 -1.60 17.08 -4.06
CA ASP A 60 -2.69 17.74 -4.79
C ASP A 60 -4.07 17.57 -4.13
N ASP A 61 -4.24 16.50 -3.34
CA ASP A 61 -5.46 16.20 -2.58
C ASP A 61 -5.46 16.83 -1.17
N LEU A 62 -4.39 17.54 -0.83
CA LEU A 62 -4.25 18.25 0.44
C LEU A 62 -4.53 19.72 0.19
N ASP A 63 -5.35 20.29 1.07
CA ASP A 63 -5.45 21.74 1.18
C ASP A 63 -4.13 22.27 1.80
N ASP A 64 -4.09 22.44 3.12
CA ASP A 64 -2.88 22.90 3.85
C ASP A 64 -2.50 22.00 5.04
N GLU A 65 -3.36 21.06 5.41
CA GLU A 65 -3.21 20.26 6.63
C GLU A 65 -3.42 18.76 6.40
N ILE A 66 -2.58 17.93 7.04
CA ILE A 66 -2.76 16.48 7.08
C ILE A 66 -3.66 16.13 8.26
N THR A 67 -4.91 15.76 7.95
CA THR A 67 -5.88 15.36 8.97
C THR A 67 -5.74 13.89 9.35
N LEU A 68 -5.45 13.63 10.63
CA LEU A 68 -5.42 12.29 11.22
C LEU A 68 -6.55 12.11 12.23
N ARG A 69 -7.33 11.05 12.09
CA ARG A 69 -8.38 10.69 13.05
C ARG A 69 -7.74 10.22 14.35
N MET A 70 -8.18 10.76 15.49
CA MET A 70 -7.71 10.31 16.80
C MET A 70 -7.97 8.81 17.04
N SER A 71 -9.07 8.27 16.50
CA SER A 71 -9.38 6.83 16.56
C SER A 71 -8.36 5.93 15.84
N LEU A 72 -7.65 6.46 14.84
CA LEU A 72 -6.52 5.78 14.21
C LEU A 72 -5.35 5.69 15.22
N LEU A 73 -5.00 6.81 15.85
CA LEU A 73 -3.88 6.90 16.80
C LEU A 73 -4.10 6.06 18.06
N TRP A 74 -5.34 5.98 18.56
CA TRP A 74 -5.70 5.07 19.66
C TRP A 74 -5.42 3.60 19.34
N LYS A 75 -5.53 3.20 18.07
CA LYS A 75 -5.31 1.81 17.63
C LYS A 75 -3.87 1.56 17.19
N PHE A 76 -3.24 2.57 16.61
CA PHE A 76 -1.87 2.56 16.10
C PHE A 76 -1.12 3.76 16.69
N PRO A 77 -0.55 3.62 17.90
CA PRO A 77 0.08 4.75 18.60
C PRO A 77 1.39 5.21 17.97
N ARG A 78 2.01 4.38 17.12
CA ARG A 78 3.26 4.68 16.42
C ARG A 78 2.99 4.76 14.92
N VAL A 79 2.90 5.98 14.41
CA VAL A 79 2.72 6.26 12.97
C VAL A 79 3.95 7.00 12.48
N THR A 80 4.59 6.46 11.43
CA THR A 80 5.69 7.12 10.73
C THR A 80 5.17 7.64 9.39
N ILE A 81 5.19 8.95 9.20
CA ILE A 81 4.81 9.58 7.94
C ILE A 81 6.09 9.86 7.16
N SER A 82 6.14 9.40 5.91
CA SER A 82 7.27 9.61 5.00
C SER A 82 6.78 10.22 3.70
N THR A 83 7.50 11.22 3.20
CA THR A 83 7.27 11.87 1.89
C THR A 83 8.19 11.33 0.80
N THR A 84 9.15 10.49 1.17
CA THR A 84 10.12 9.89 0.26
C THR A 84 9.66 8.54 -0.28
N LEU A 85 8.56 8.00 0.24
CA LEU A 85 8.00 6.75 -0.22
C LEU A 85 7.09 7.02 -1.41
N GLN A 86 7.37 6.38 -2.53
CA GLN A 86 6.55 6.44 -3.74
C GLN A 86 5.89 5.08 -4.00
N ASP A 87 4.66 5.11 -4.50
CA ASP A 87 3.90 3.90 -4.85
C ASP A 87 4.45 3.27 -6.14
N SER A 88 4.60 1.95 -6.13
CA SER A 88 5.01 1.15 -7.29
C SER A 88 3.84 0.68 -8.16
N TYR A 89 2.59 0.89 -7.73
CA TYR A 89 1.36 0.45 -8.40
C TYR A 89 1.22 -1.08 -8.50
N ILE A 90 1.95 -1.80 -7.67
CA ILE A 90 1.83 -3.25 -7.54
C ILE A 90 0.97 -3.55 -6.31
N TYR A 91 -0.19 -4.15 -6.56
CA TYR A 91 -1.16 -4.52 -5.53
C TYR A 91 -1.43 -6.01 -5.58
N ILE A 92 -1.34 -6.66 -4.41
CA ILE A 92 -1.78 -8.05 -4.22
C ILE A 92 -2.99 -8.01 -3.30
N MET A 93 -4.12 -8.57 -3.74
CA MET A 93 -5.41 -8.48 -3.05
C MET A 93 -6.01 -9.87 -2.86
N LYS A 94 -6.83 -10.04 -1.83
CA LYS A 94 -7.72 -11.21 -1.70
C LYS A 94 -8.93 -11.10 -2.62
N HIS A 95 -9.53 -12.26 -2.95
CA HIS A 95 -10.68 -12.33 -3.85
C HIS A 95 -11.85 -11.48 -3.35
N TRP A 96 -12.18 -11.53 -2.05
CA TRP A 96 -13.26 -10.70 -1.50
C TRP A 96 -13.07 -9.19 -1.74
N VAL A 97 -11.83 -8.70 -1.90
CA VAL A 97 -11.56 -7.29 -2.22
C VAL A 97 -11.98 -6.98 -3.65
N VAL A 98 -11.80 -7.93 -4.57
CA VAL A 98 -12.31 -7.83 -5.95
C VAL A 98 -13.83 -7.74 -5.95
N ASP A 99 -14.50 -8.63 -5.19
CA ASP A 99 -15.96 -8.58 -5.02
C ASP A 99 -16.43 -7.25 -4.43
N TYR A 100 -15.65 -6.66 -3.52
CA TYR A 100 -15.92 -5.34 -2.95
C TYR A 100 -15.85 -4.22 -4.01
N ILE A 101 -14.83 -4.25 -4.87
CA ILE A 101 -14.69 -3.30 -5.98
C ILE A 101 -15.88 -3.42 -6.93
N LEU A 102 -16.27 -4.64 -7.29
CA LEU A 102 -17.41 -4.90 -8.18
C LEU A 102 -18.74 -4.40 -7.61
N LYS A 103 -18.91 -4.43 -6.28
CA LYS A 103 -20.13 -3.94 -5.61
C LYS A 103 -20.19 -2.39 -5.56
N ASN A 104 -19.04 -1.73 -5.58
CA ASN A 104 -18.94 -0.28 -5.38
C ASN A 104 -18.42 0.43 -6.64
N GLU A 105 -19.35 0.83 -7.51
CA GLU A 105 -19.07 1.57 -8.76
C GLU A 105 -18.39 2.94 -8.56
N LYS A 106 -18.31 3.42 -7.31
CA LYS A 106 -17.65 4.69 -6.98
C LYS A 106 -16.12 4.60 -6.98
N ILE A 107 -15.56 3.40 -7.03
CA ILE A 107 -14.12 3.17 -6.98
C ILE A 107 -13.58 3.26 -8.41
N SER A 108 -12.85 4.34 -8.70
CA SER A 108 -12.25 4.60 -10.01
C SER A 108 -10.74 4.31 -10.01
N SER A 109 -10.05 4.61 -8.89
CA SER A 109 -8.62 4.43 -8.71
C SER A 109 -8.32 3.55 -7.50
N ILE A 110 -7.42 2.58 -7.67
CA ILE A 110 -6.98 1.72 -6.55
C ILE A 110 -6.25 2.55 -5.49
N LYS A 111 -5.39 3.48 -5.92
CA LYS A 111 -4.58 4.30 -5.03
C LYS A 111 -5.39 5.35 -4.29
N GLU A 112 -6.26 6.07 -5.00
CA GLU A 112 -6.99 7.23 -4.47
C GLU A 112 -8.32 6.84 -3.80
N ASP A 113 -9.03 5.83 -4.32
CA ASP A 113 -10.34 5.44 -3.79
C ASP A 113 -10.25 4.20 -2.89
N LEU A 114 -9.72 3.09 -3.43
CA LEU A 114 -9.78 1.79 -2.75
C LEU A 114 -8.89 1.76 -1.50
N LEU A 115 -7.62 2.15 -1.60
CA LEU A 115 -6.68 2.08 -0.48
C LEU A 115 -7.15 2.93 0.71
N PRO A 116 -7.54 4.22 0.55
CA PRO A 116 -8.01 5.02 1.68
C PRO A 116 -9.29 4.46 2.32
N GLN A 117 -10.19 3.86 1.53
CA GLN A 117 -11.38 3.18 2.06
C GLN A 117 -11.00 1.95 2.90
N LEU A 118 -10.15 1.07 2.37
CA LEU A 118 -9.68 -0.12 3.10
C LEU A 118 -8.90 0.26 4.36
N VAL A 119 -8.07 1.31 4.29
CA VAL A 119 -7.34 1.85 5.44
C VAL A 119 -8.31 2.38 6.51
N LYS A 120 -9.37 3.10 6.13
CA LYS A 120 -10.44 3.52 7.05
C LYS A 120 -11.11 2.33 7.73
N MET A 121 -11.38 1.25 7.00
CA MET A 121 -11.96 0.03 7.56
C MET A 121 -11.07 -0.65 8.60
N GLN A 122 -9.74 -0.47 8.55
CA GLN A 122 -8.84 -1.08 9.53
C GLN A 122 -9.08 -0.59 10.96
N TYR A 123 -9.54 0.66 11.15
CA TYR A 123 -9.78 1.26 12.46
C TYR A 123 -11.25 1.65 12.71
N GLN A 124 -12.06 1.81 11.65
CA GLN A 124 -13.49 2.14 11.75
C GLN A 124 -14.37 0.90 11.60
N SER A 125 -14.72 0.26 12.72
CA SER A 125 -15.59 -0.92 12.73
C SER A 125 -17.02 -0.66 12.21
N ILE A 126 -17.52 0.56 12.41
CA ILE A 126 -18.86 0.98 11.95
C ILE A 126 -18.92 0.98 10.41
N LEU A 127 -17.87 1.48 9.77
CA LEU A 127 -17.78 1.54 8.31
C LEU A 127 -17.72 0.13 7.70
N LEU A 128 -16.96 -0.78 8.32
CA LEU A 128 -16.89 -2.18 7.92
C LEU A 128 -18.27 -2.85 7.88
N ARG A 129 -19.10 -2.61 8.92
CA ARG A 129 -20.45 -3.17 9.01
C ARG A 129 -21.41 -2.56 7.99
N LYS A 130 -21.29 -1.25 7.74
CA LYS A 130 -22.12 -0.53 6.76
C LYS A 130 -21.92 -1.06 5.33
N GLU A 131 -20.66 -1.33 4.96
CA GLU A 131 -20.30 -1.83 3.63
C GLU A 131 -20.61 -3.33 3.44
N GLY A 132 -20.88 -4.06 4.54
CA GLY A 132 -21.22 -5.48 4.51
C GLY A 132 -20.02 -6.39 4.21
N ILE A 133 -18.79 -5.94 4.50
CA ILE A 133 -17.55 -6.66 4.18
C ILE A 133 -17.46 -8.03 4.88
N GLU A 134 -18.06 -8.16 6.06
CA GLU A 134 -18.07 -9.41 6.82
C GLU A 134 -18.69 -10.56 6.01
N GLN A 135 -19.70 -10.26 5.18
CA GLN A 135 -20.35 -11.25 4.33
C GLN A 135 -19.44 -11.67 3.16
N LEU A 136 -18.75 -10.71 2.54
CA LEU A 136 -17.81 -10.97 1.44
C LEU A 136 -16.63 -11.84 1.89
N MET A 137 -16.06 -11.54 3.06
CA MET A 137 -14.97 -12.33 3.62
C MET A 137 -15.38 -13.76 4.03
N THR A 138 -16.66 -13.98 4.33
CA THR A 138 -17.17 -15.31 4.68
C THR A 138 -17.43 -16.15 3.44
N LYS A 139 -17.85 -15.52 2.33
CA LYS A 139 -18.07 -16.18 1.04
C LYS A 139 -16.78 -16.82 0.50
N ASP A 140 -15.67 -16.10 0.60
CA ASP A 140 -14.33 -16.53 0.18
C ASP A 140 -13.85 -17.80 0.90
N LYS A 141 -14.30 -18.04 2.14
CA LYS A 141 -13.94 -19.25 2.91
C LYS A 141 -14.65 -20.51 2.44
N ASN A 142 -15.81 -20.38 1.79
CA ASN A 142 -16.61 -21.53 1.38
C ASN A 142 -16.13 -22.11 0.04
N ASP A 143 -15.39 -21.34 -0.76
CA ASP A 143 -14.95 -21.74 -2.10
C ASP A 143 -13.60 -22.50 -2.12
N PHE A 144 -12.86 -22.53 -0.99
CA PHE A 144 -11.61 -23.29 -0.84
C PHE A 144 -11.68 -24.20 0.40
N PHE A 145 -11.78 -25.51 0.16
CA PHE A 145 -11.74 -26.63 1.11
C PHE A 145 -11.42 -26.27 2.59
N GLU A 146 -12.37 -26.56 3.49
CA GLU A 146 -12.20 -26.50 4.94
C GLU A 146 -11.04 -27.40 5.40
N LEU A 147 -9.85 -26.82 5.58
CA LEU A 147 -8.93 -27.31 6.58
C LEU A 147 -9.37 -26.72 7.92
N ASN A 148 -9.94 -27.60 8.75
CA ASN A 148 -10.35 -27.34 10.12
C ASN A 148 -9.19 -26.80 10.97
N ASP A 149 -8.98 -25.49 10.93
CA ASP A 149 -8.28 -24.77 11.98
C ASP A 149 -9.31 -24.14 12.92
N VAL A 150 -9.66 -24.93 13.93
CA VAL A 150 -10.20 -24.41 15.19
C VAL A 150 -9.15 -23.45 15.75
N LYS A 151 -9.35 -22.14 15.62
CA LYS A 151 -9.07 -21.15 16.69
C LYS A 151 -9.49 -19.72 16.37
N THR A 152 -10.27 -19.20 17.31
CA THR A 152 -10.72 -17.81 17.52
C THR A 152 -11.66 -17.22 16.47
N LEU A 153 -12.87 -16.92 16.94
CA LEU A 153 -13.83 -15.95 16.43
C LEU A 153 -13.22 -14.52 16.43
N GLN A 154 -12.07 -14.33 15.78
CA GLN A 154 -11.51 -13.01 15.54
C GLN A 154 -12.36 -12.40 14.43
N LYS A 155 -13.10 -11.34 14.79
CA LYS A 155 -13.87 -10.55 13.83
C LYS A 155 -13.01 -10.28 12.60
N PRO A 156 -13.55 -10.44 11.38
CA PRO A 156 -12.83 -10.16 10.14
C PRO A 156 -12.18 -8.77 10.23
N LYS A 157 -10.86 -8.72 10.32
CA LYS A 157 -10.11 -7.47 10.44
C LYS A 157 -9.44 -7.23 9.09
N VAL A 158 -9.91 -6.19 8.39
CA VAL A 158 -9.23 -5.68 7.19
C VAL A 158 -7.80 -5.33 7.58
N LYS A 159 -6.82 -5.82 6.81
CA LYS A 159 -5.40 -5.50 6.98
C LYS A 159 -4.86 -5.00 5.66
N VAL A 160 -4.37 -3.77 5.63
CA VAL A 160 -3.66 -3.22 4.48
C VAL A 160 -2.19 -3.16 4.86
N ASN A 161 -1.39 -4.02 4.25
CA ASN A 161 0.03 -4.11 4.51
C ASN A 161 0.81 -3.36 3.43
N VAL A 162 1.94 -2.82 3.85
CA VAL A 162 2.94 -2.22 2.99
C VAL A 162 4.18 -3.09 2.96
N PHE A 163 4.75 -3.29 1.78
CA PHE A 163 6.09 -3.83 1.61
C PHE A 163 6.99 -2.68 1.17
N THR A 164 7.89 -2.25 2.05
CA THR A 164 8.89 -1.24 1.71
C THR A 164 10.09 -1.93 1.09
N VAL A 165 10.45 -1.55 -0.13
CA VAL A 165 11.63 -2.08 -0.81
C VAL A 165 12.89 -1.67 -0.04
N PRO A 166 13.75 -2.62 0.36
CA PRO A 166 15.02 -2.30 1.01
C PRO A 166 15.90 -1.44 0.11
N LYS A 167 16.68 -0.52 0.69
CA LYS A 167 17.57 0.41 -0.03
C LYS A 167 18.63 -0.28 -0.89
N ASP A 168 18.97 -1.53 -0.59
CA ASP A 168 19.94 -2.33 -1.34
C ASP A 168 19.39 -2.87 -2.67
N LYS A 169 18.08 -2.75 -2.88
CA LYS A 169 17.38 -3.23 -4.07
C LYS A 169 16.77 -2.07 -4.83
N THR A 170 16.89 -2.12 -6.15
CA THR A 170 16.34 -1.11 -7.05
C THR A 170 14.90 -1.45 -7.40
N CYS A 171 13.99 -0.52 -7.14
CA CYS A 171 12.62 -0.55 -7.63
C CYS A 171 12.25 0.89 -7.99
N LEU A 172 11.99 1.15 -9.27
CA LEU A 172 11.65 2.47 -9.78
C LEU A 172 10.53 2.33 -10.81
N ARG A 173 9.67 3.35 -10.85
CA ARG A 173 8.56 3.43 -11.81
C ARG A 173 8.89 4.42 -12.92
N ALA A 174 8.90 3.95 -14.17
CA ALA A 174 9.16 4.79 -15.35
C ALA A 174 7.91 5.50 -15.87
N ASN A 175 7.27 6.37 -15.07
CA ASN A 175 6.03 7.05 -15.47
C ASN A 175 6.18 8.55 -15.79
N ASN A 176 7.29 9.17 -15.40
CA ASN A 176 7.57 10.57 -15.69
C ASN A 176 9.01 10.75 -16.20
N ILE A 177 9.27 11.87 -16.88
CA ILE A 177 10.57 12.15 -17.51
C ILE A 177 11.71 12.07 -16.47
N SER A 178 11.46 12.54 -15.25
CA SER A 178 12.42 12.48 -14.15
C SER A 178 12.80 11.04 -13.80
N ALA A 179 11.82 10.14 -13.69
CA ALA A 179 12.05 8.73 -13.39
C ALA A 179 12.71 7.99 -14.55
N TYR A 180 12.40 8.34 -15.80
CA TYR A 180 13.15 7.84 -16.97
C TYR A 180 14.61 8.28 -16.94
N SER A 181 14.87 9.55 -16.59
CA SER A 181 16.24 10.08 -16.44
C SER A 181 17.00 9.33 -15.34
N GLU A 182 16.35 9.05 -14.21
CA GLU A 182 16.94 8.31 -13.09
C GLU A 182 17.20 6.83 -13.46
N LEU A 183 16.27 6.18 -14.15
CA LEU A 183 16.48 4.83 -14.67
C LEU A 183 17.65 4.75 -15.66
N ASN A 184 17.76 5.74 -16.55
CA ASN A 184 18.88 5.83 -17.48
C ASN A 184 20.21 6.03 -16.75
N ARG A 185 20.23 6.85 -15.69
CA ARG A 185 21.40 7.04 -14.83
C ARG A 185 21.84 5.73 -14.17
N LEU A 186 20.91 4.99 -13.58
CA LEU A 186 21.20 3.71 -12.92
C LEU A 186 21.64 2.63 -13.89
N SER A 187 21.01 2.58 -15.07
CA SER A 187 21.37 1.64 -16.14
C SER A 187 22.75 1.95 -16.74
N GLY A 188 23.11 3.24 -16.84
CA GLY A 188 24.42 3.67 -17.33
C GLY A 188 25.58 3.32 -16.40
N ILE A 189 25.33 3.20 -15.09
CA ILE A 189 26.36 2.80 -14.11
C ILE A 189 26.65 1.29 -14.19
N GLN A 190 25.66 0.45 -14.53
CA GLN A 190 25.85 -0.99 -14.67
C GLN A 190 26.49 -1.42 -16.00
N GLY A 191 26.50 -0.57 -17.03
CA GLY A 191 27.09 -0.87 -18.35
C GLY A 191 28.62 -0.70 -18.44
N CYS A 192 29.28 -0.22 -17.38
CA CYS A 192 30.72 0.05 -17.35
C CYS A 192 31.51 -0.89 -16.42
N SER A 193 30.95 -2.04 -16.02
CA SER A 193 31.61 -3.05 -15.17
C SER A 193 31.77 -4.38 -15.89
#